data_AF-X1EFM7-F1
#
_entry.id   AF-X1EFM7-F1
#
_cell.length_a   1.000
_cell.length_b   1.000
_cell.length_c   1.000
_cell.angle_alpha   90.00
_cell.angle_beta   90.00
_cell.angle_gamma   90.00
#
_symmetry.space_group_name_H-M   'P 1'
#
loop_
_entity.id
_entity.type
_entity.pdbx_description
1 polymer ?
#
loop_
_entity_poly.entity_id
_entity_poly.type
_entity_poly.pdbx_seq_one_letter_code
_entity_poly.pdbx_strand_id
1 'polypeptide(L)'
;MANGYHVVGGGKIYHGGFPDPPSWHEYFPSQRKNKPDDPTPPNRPLNGIPKTAHFDWGPVDVPDDQMGDRKVAAWAISELHKKHDKPFFLGCGFFRPHLPWYVPPKYFDMYPPEKITLPNVNENDLDDVPPLGRRMARPEGDHKKVTEH
;
A
#
# COMPACT_ATOMS: atom_id res chain seq x y z
N MET A 1 13.20 -14.31 18.25
CA MET A 1 13.53 -15.73 18.47
C MET A 1 14.66 -15.92 19.49
N ALA A 2 15.77 -15.18 19.38
CA ALA A 2 16.92 -15.33 20.27
C ALA A 2 16.70 -14.94 21.76
N ASN A 3 15.66 -14.18 22.09
CA ASN A 3 15.42 -13.64 23.45
C ASN A 3 14.08 -14.10 24.05
N GLY A 4 13.58 -15.28 23.68
CA GLY A 4 12.39 -15.88 24.30
C GLY A 4 11.03 -15.33 23.86
N TYR A 5 10.98 -14.29 23.03
CA TYR A 5 9.72 -13.77 22.46
C TYR A 5 9.15 -14.71 21.41
N HIS A 6 7.84 -14.93 21.43
CA HIS A 6 7.09 -15.37 20.26
C HIS A 6 6.91 -14.18 19.31
N VAL A 7 7.21 -14.36 18.03
CA VAL A 7 7.34 -13.25 17.05
C VAL A 7 6.51 -13.59 15.84
N VAL A 8 5.47 -12.81 15.59
CA VAL A 8 4.55 -12.97 14.47
C VAL A 8 4.48 -11.69 13.65
N GLY A 9 4.31 -11.82 12.34
CA GLY A 9 4.26 -10.69 11.41
C GLY A 9 3.10 -10.82 10.43
N GLY A 10 2.57 -9.72 9.93
CA GLY A 10 1.51 -9.78 8.94
C GLY A 10 1.44 -8.54 8.08
N GLY A 11 1.11 -8.76 6.80
CA GLY A 11 1.10 -7.70 5.81
C GLY A 11 2.52 -7.19 5.48
N LYS A 12 2.65 -5.94 5.07
CA LYS A 12 3.86 -5.38 4.46
C LYS A 12 4.77 -4.74 5.52
N ILE A 13 5.66 -5.56 6.11
CA ILE A 13 6.75 -5.08 6.98
C ILE A 13 8.02 -4.91 6.15
N TYR A 14 8.46 -5.98 5.50
CA TYR A 14 9.54 -5.93 4.52
C TYR A 14 9.00 -5.59 3.12
N HIS A 15 9.88 -5.10 2.25
CA HIS A 15 9.53 -4.81 0.86
C HIS A 15 9.14 -6.10 0.11
N GLY A 16 8.10 -6.01 -0.75
CA GLY A 16 7.49 -7.11 -1.53
C GLY A 16 8.36 -8.32 -1.83
N GLY A 17 9.37 -8.13 -2.68
CA GLY A 17 10.26 -9.20 -3.15
C GLY A 17 11.34 -9.66 -2.18
N PHE A 18 11.38 -9.12 -0.96
CA PHE A 18 12.45 -9.34 0.00
C PHE A 18 11.88 -9.73 1.38
N PRO A 19 11.08 -10.82 1.47
CA PRO A 19 10.65 -11.30 2.77
C PRO A 19 11.87 -11.76 3.58
N ASP A 20 11.75 -11.73 4.91
CA ASP A 20 12.76 -12.25 5.84
C ASP A 20 12.17 -13.36 6.72
N PRO A 21 11.86 -14.56 6.16
CA PRO A 21 11.22 -15.65 6.90
C PRO A 21 11.92 -16.02 8.23
N PRO A 22 13.26 -16.04 8.31
CA PRO A 22 13.95 -16.35 9.57
C PRO A 22 13.64 -15.39 10.72
N SER A 23 13.13 -14.18 10.47
CA SER A 23 12.78 -13.23 11.54
C SER A 23 11.44 -13.55 12.23
N TRP A 24 10.62 -14.44 11.67
CA TRP A 24 9.23 -14.64 12.08
C TRP A 24 8.92 -16.11 12.37
N HIS A 25 8.29 -16.41 13.50
CA HIS A 25 7.76 -17.76 13.74
C HIS A 25 6.57 -18.02 12.84
N GLU A 26 5.68 -17.04 12.72
CA GLU A 26 4.49 -17.08 11.86
C GLU A 26 4.36 -15.77 11.08
N TYR A 27 3.86 -15.87 9.85
CA TYR A 27 3.64 -14.69 9.02
C TYR A 27 2.34 -14.79 8.21
N PHE A 28 1.54 -13.72 8.21
CA PHE A 28 0.31 -13.62 7.43
C PHE A 28 0.47 -12.70 6.19
N PRO A 29 0.00 -13.10 4.99
CA PRO A 29 -0.66 -14.37 4.66
C PRO A 29 0.27 -15.58 4.55
N SER A 30 1.57 -15.38 4.33
CA SER A 30 2.56 -16.47 4.42
C SER A 30 3.97 -15.93 4.59
N GLN A 31 4.91 -16.81 4.97
CA GLN A 31 6.34 -16.48 5.10
C GLN A 31 6.97 -15.90 3.81
N ARG A 32 6.37 -16.17 2.64
CA ARG A 32 6.88 -15.70 1.34
C ARG A 32 5.99 -14.65 0.67
N LYS A 33 4.87 -14.28 1.29
CA LYS A 33 3.91 -13.32 0.75
C LYS A 33 3.56 -12.32 1.83
N ASN A 34 3.96 -11.07 1.62
CA ASN A 34 3.81 -9.98 2.59
C ASN A 34 2.55 -9.12 2.36
N LYS A 35 1.57 -9.58 1.59
CA LYS A 35 0.24 -8.97 1.55
C LYS A 35 -0.79 -9.98 1.06
N PRO A 36 -2.02 -9.97 1.57
CA PRO A 36 -3.11 -10.72 0.95
C PRO A 36 -3.38 -10.23 -0.48
N ASP A 37 -4.10 -11.05 -1.25
CA ASP A 37 -4.61 -10.60 -2.53
C ASP A 37 -5.68 -9.54 -2.32
N ASP A 38 -5.62 -8.53 -3.17
CA ASP A 38 -6.54 -7.41 -3.18
C ASP A 38 -7.46 -7.52 -4.39
N PRO A 39 -8.75 -7.16 -4.23
CA PRO A 39 -9.65 -7.09 -5.35
C PRO A 39 -9.16 -6.02 -6.35
N THR A 40 -9.27 -6.34 -7.63
CA THR A 40 -8.89 -5.44 -8.71
C THR A 40 -10.09 -5.20 -9.63
N PRO A 41 -10.30 -3.97 -10.10
CA PRO A 41 -11.35 -3.69 -11.08
C PRO A 41 -11.01 -4.30 -12.45
N PRO A 42 -12.01 -4.71 -13.24
CA PRO A 42 -11.80 -5.38 -14.51
C PRO A 42 -11.23 -4.46 -15.61
N ASN A 43 -11.62 -3.18 -15.59
CA ASN A 43 -11.29 -2.21 -16.65
C ASN A 43 -10.31 -1.15 -16.15
N ARG A 44 -9.00 -1.38 -16.31
CA ARG A 44 -7.95 -0.46 -15.83
C ARG A 44 -7.25 0.27 -16.98
N PRO A 45 -6.79 1.53 -16.81
CA PRO A 45 -6.90 2.31 -15.58
C PRO A 45 -8.28 2.96 -15.40
N LEU A 46 -8.71 3.11 -14.15
CA LEU A 46 -9.93 3.83 -13.77
C LEU A 46 -9.75 5.33 -13.65
N ASN A 47 -8.51 5.79 -13.44
CA ASN A 47 -8.17 7.20 -13.25
C ASN A 47 -8.33 8.11 -14.49
N GLY A 48 -8.66 7.54 -15.66
CA GLY A 48 -8.82 8.28 -16.92
C GLY A 48 -7.52 8.57 -17.68
N ILE A 49 -6.35 8.32 -17.09
CA ILE A 49 -5.05 8.63 -17.69
C ILE A 49 -4.55 7.43 -18.51
N PRO A 50 -4.29 7.54 -19.82
CA PRO A 50 -3.84 6.40 -20.63
C PRO A 50 -2.48 5.82 -20.18
N LYS A 51 -2.37 4.48 -20.17
CA LYS A 51 -1.12 3.74 -19.86
C LYS A 51 -0.54 4.07 -18.46
N THR A 52 -1.41 4.08 -17.45
CA THR A 52 -1.08 4.40 -16.05
C THR A 52 -1.54 3.34 -15.04
N ALA A 53 -1.85 2.13 -15.51
CA ALA A 53 -2.41 1.06 -14.67
C ALA A 53 -1.54 0.70 -13.43
N HIS A 54 -0.24 1.02 -13.44
CA HIS A 54 0.65 0.81 -12.29
C HIS A 54 0.48 1.86 -11.17
N PHE A 55 -0.04 3.05 -11.47
CA PHE A 55 -0.37 4.12 -10.52
C PHE A 55 -1.85 4.50 -10.57
N ASP A 56 -2.71 3.51 -10.82
CA ASP A 56 -4.13 3.73 -10.99
C ASP A 56 -4.88 3.84 -9.66
N TRP A 57 -6.10 4.41 -9.72
CA TRP A 57 -6.98 4.56 -8.57
C TRP A 57 -8.44 4.54 -8.97
N GLY A 58 -9.28 4.06 -8.07
CA GLY A 58 -10.72 4.07 -8.28
C GLY A 58 -11.47 3.18 -7.30
N PRO A 59 -12.81 3.30 -7.27
CA PRO A 59 -13.63 2.46 -6.42
C PRO A 59 -13.60 1.00 -6.89
N VAL A 60 -13.64 0.08 -5.94
CA VAL A 60 -13.89 -1.34 -6.19
C VAL A 60 -15.07 -1.78 -5.34
N ASP A 61 -16.14 -2.27 -5.99
CA ASP A 61 -17.41 -2.59 -5.33
C ASP A 61 -17.32 -3.92 -4.57
N VAL A 62 -16.66 -3.86 -3.42
CA VAL A 62 -16.50 -4.96 -2.47
C VAL A 62 -16.62 -4.45 -1.04
N PRO A 63 -17.10 -5.27 -0.11
CA PRO A 63 -17.04 -4.93 1.31
C PRO A 63 -15.59 -4.85 1.80
N ASP A 64 -15.40 -4.09 2.89
CA ASP A 64 -14.09 -3.85 3.50
C ASP A 64 -13.32 -5.14 3.80
N ASP A 65 -13.97 -6.17 4.31
CA ASP A 65 -13.34 -7.43 4.71
C ASP A 65 -12.70 -8.21 3.55
N GLN A 66 -13.06 -7.89 2.29
CA GLN A 66 -12.40 -8.43 1.12
C GLN A 66 -11.06 -7.73 0.81
N MET A 67 -10.84 -6.53 1.37
CA MET A 67 -9.59 -5.78 1.20
C MET A 67 -8.45 -6.43 1.99
N GLY A 68 -7.26 -6.50 1.38
CA GLY A 68 -6.10 -7.14 1.98
C GLY A 68 -5.72 -6.56 3.34
N ASP A 69 -5.76 -5.24 3.50
CA ASP A 69 -5.43 -4.59 4.76
C ASP A 69 -6.46 -4.89 5.86
N ARG A 70 -7.73 -5.08 5.50
CA ARG A 70 -8.75 -5.51 6.46
C ARG A 70 -8.57 -6.96 6.89
N LYS A 71 -8.12 -7.84 5.98
CA LYS A 71 -7.70 -9.21 6.33
C LYS A 71 -6.49 -9.20 7.27
N VAL A 72 -5.50 -8.33 7.03
CA VAL A 72 -4.35 -8.15 7.93
C VAL A 72 -4.80 -7.63 9.30
N ALA A 73 -5.70 -6.65 9.34
CA ALA A 73 -6.25 -6.13 10.60
C ALA A 73 -6.99 -7.22 11.38
N ALA A 74 -7.85 -8.01 10.71
CA ALA A 74 -8.57 -9.11 11.33
C ALA A 74 -7.63 -10.19 11.88
N TRP A 75 -6.56 -10.52 11.14
CA TRP A 75 -5.50 -11.41 11.61
C TRP A 75 -4.78 -10.83 12.83
N ALA A 76 -4.35 -9.56 12.80
CA ALA A 76 -3.66 -8.95 13.93
C ALA A 76 -4.54 -8.91 15.19
N ILE A 77 -5.84 -8.61 15.04
CA ILE A 77 -6.82 -8.67 16.13
C ILE A 77 -6.92 -10.11 16.69
N SER A 78 -6.94 -11.13 15.83
CA SER A 78 -7.01 -12.51 16.31
C SER A 78 -5.76 -12.92 17.08
N GLU A 79 -4.56 -12.51 16.65
CA GLU A 79 -3.31 -12.72 17.38
C GLU A 79 -3.31 -12.03 18.75
N LEU A 80 -3.85 -10.80 18.84
CA LEU A 80 -3.96 -10.06 20.10
C LEU A 80 -4.93 -10.71 21.08
N HIS A 81 -5.95 -11.42 20.60
CA HIS A 81 -6.89 -12.15 21.46
C HIS A 81 -6.39 -13.52 21.92
N LYS A 82 -5.29 -14.04 21.37
CA LYS A 82 -4.70 -15.29 21.84
C LYS A 82 -4.12 -15.13 23.24
N LYS A 83 -4.15 -16.21 24.02
CA LYS A 83 -3.36 -16.30 25.25
C LYS A 83 -1.91 -16.59 24.87
N HIS A 84 -0.99 -15.83 25.46
CA HIS A 84 0.45 -15.97 25.20
C HIS A 84 1.16 -16.34 26.50
N ASP A 85 1.79 -17.52 26.53
CA ASP A 85 2.57 -18.00 27.68
C ASP A 85 3.96 -17.35 27.77
N LYS A 86 4.38 -16.70 26.68
CA LYS A 86 5.66 -15.98 26.54
C LYS A 86 5.38 -14.53 26.18
N PRO A 87 6.32 -13.60 26.42
CA PRO A 87 6.27 -12.29 25.79
C PRO A 87 6.10 -12.46 24.28
N PHE A 88 5.23 -11.66 23.67
CA PHE A 88 4.95 -11.72 22.25
C PHE A 88 5.30 -10.40 21.57
N PHE A 89 5.73 -10.50 20.32
CA PHE A 89 5.93 -9.39 19.40
C PHE A 89 5.02 -9.62 18.19
N LEU A 90 4.25 -8.58 17.83
CA LEU A 90 3.39 -8.58 16.66
C LEU A 90 3.80 -7.43 15.74
N GLY A 91 4.23 -7.75 14.53
CA GLY A 91 4.39 -6.79 13.44
C GLY A 91 3.12 -6.75 12.58
N CYS A 92 2.52 -5.58 12.43
CA CYS A 92 1.36 -5.36 11.55
C CYS A 92 1.70 -4.28 10.54
N GLY A 93 1.76 -4.64 9.25
CA GLY A 93 2.06 -3.72 8.17
C GLY A 93 0.92 -3.61 7.17
N PHE A 94 0.25 -2.47 7.11
CA PHE A 94 -0.74 -2.20 6.04
C PHE A 94 -0.05 -1.92 4.71
N PHE A 95 -0.67 -2.35 3.62
CA PHE A 95 -0.17 -2.09 2.28
C PHE A 95 -0.52 -0.68 1.81
N ARG A 96 -1.73 -0.19 2.12
CA ARG A 96 -2.13 1.18 1.77
C ARG A 96 -1.33 2.18 2.60
N PRO A 97 -0.99 3.35 2.03
CA PRO A 97 -1.44 3.88 0.75
C PRO A 97 -0.49 3.57 -0.42
N HIS A 98 0.18 2.41 -0.47
CA HIS A 98 0.89 2.02 -1.68
C HIS A 98 -0.08 1.79 -2.84
N LEU A 99 0.35 2.18 -4.04
CA LEU A 99 -0.39 2.05 -5.29
C LEU A 99 -0.50 0.58 -5.77
N PRO A 100 -1.53 0.23 -6.56
CA PRO A 100 -2.66 1.07 -6.99
C PRO A 100 -3.70 1.30 -5.87
N TRP A 101 -4.40 2.44 -5.92
CA TRP A 101 -5.35 2.88 -4.89
C TRP A 101 -6.78 2.43 -5.21
N TYR A 102 -7.02 1.12 -5.09
CA TYR A 102 -8.38 0.58 -5.13
C TYR A 102 -8.92 0.40 -3.72
N VAL A 103 -10.05 1.05 -3.44
CA VAL A 103 -10.75 1.02 -2.15
C VAL A 103 -12.27 0.95 -2.36
N PRO A 104 -13.04 0.46 -1.37
CA PRO A 104 -14.49 0.49 -1.42
C PRO A 104 -15.06 1.91 -1.65
N PRO A 105 -16.20 2.06 -2.36
CA PRO A 105 -16.74 3.36 -2.77
C PRO A 105 -16.88 4.38 -1.64
N LYS A 106 -17.30 3.92 -0.45
CA LYS A 106 -17.49 4.77 0.73
C LYS A 106 -16.28 5.62 1.11
N TYR A 107 -15.05 5.20 0.76
CA TYR A 107 -13.85 5.96 1.04
C TYR A 107 -13.62 7.09 0.03
N PHE A 108 -14.10 6.95 -1.21
CA PHE A 108 -14.13 8.05 -2.18
C PHE A 108 -15.22 9.07 -1.83
N ASP A 109 -16.38 8.60 -1.36
CA ASP A 109 -17.50 9.48 -0.95
C ASP A 109 -17.12 10.44 0.19
N MET A 110 -16.11 10.08 1.00
CA MET A 110 -15.57 10.94 2.06
C MET A 110 -14.79 12.15 1.53
N TYR A 111 -14.29 12.10 0.28
CA TYR A 111 -13.43 13.14 -0.30
C TYR A 111 -13.96 13.58 -1.68
N PRO A 112 -15.03 14.39 -1.72
CA PRO A 112 -15.56 14.89 -2.99
C PRO A 112 -14.50 15.70 -3.77
N PRO A 113 -14.28 15.42 -5.07
CA PRO A 113 -13.21 16.07 -5.85
C PRO A 113 -13.27 17.60 -5.84
N GLU A 114 -14.46 18.18 -5.85
CA GLU A 114 -14.69 19.62 -5.84
C GLU A 114 -14.23 20.30 -4.53
N LYS A 115 -13.94 19.52 -3.48
CA LYS A 115 -13.41 20.00 -2.20
C LYS A 115 -11.91 19.78 -2.06
N ILE A 116 -11.26 19.12 -3.04
CA ILE A 116 -9.84 18.83 -3.02
C ILE A 116 -9.09 20.00 -3.65
N THR A 117 -8.16 20.58 -2.90
CA THR A 117 -7.23 21.58 -3.44
C THR A 117 -6.04 20.86 -4.08
N LEU A 118 -5.79 21.14 -5.36
CA LEU A 118 -4.63 20.58 -6.06
C LEU A 118 -3.32 21.18 -5.50
N PRO A 119 -2.23 20.39 -5.47
CA PRO A 119 -0.92 20.93 -5.12
C PRO A 119 -0.47 21.95 -6.17
N ASN A 120 0.31 22.92 -5.74
CA ASN A 120 1.02 23.80 -6.67
C ASN A 120 2.09 23.00 -7.44
N VAL A 121 2.14 23.15 -8.75
CA VAL A 121 3.16 22.53 -9.61
C VAL A 121 4.00 23.63 -10.24
N ASN A 122 5.24 23.78 -9.78
CA ASN A 122 6.15 24.80 -10.29
C ASN A 122 6.82 24.31 -11.58
N GLU A 123 6.83 25.13 -12.62
CA GLU A 123 7.52 24.78 -13.88
C GLU A 123 9.04 24.61 -13.70
N ASN A 124 9.61 25.28 -12.70
CA ASN A 124 11.03 25.27 -12.38
C ASN A 124 11.37 24.46 -11.12
N ASP A 125 10.50 23.52 -10.70
CA ASP A 125 10.66 22.74 -9.46
C ASP A 125 11.98 21.96 -9.37
N LEU A 126 12.60 21.68 -10.52
CA LEU A 126 13.83 20.90 -10.61
C LEU A 126 15.09 21.75 -10.83
N ASP A 127 15.00 23.08 -10.90
CA ASP A 127 16.13 23.93 -11.30
C ASP A 127 17.31 23.93 -10.31
N ASP A 128 17.01 23.76 -9.02
CA ASP A 128 18.01 23.67 -7.95
C ASP A 128 18.50 22.24 -7.68
N VAL A 129 17.93 21.24 -8.37
CA VAL A 129 18.27 19.84 -8.20
C VAL A 129 19.49 19.47 -9.06
N PRO A 130 20.55 18.85 -8.48
CA PRO A 130 21.70 18.39 -9.24
C PRO A 130 21.31 17.43 -10.38
N PRO A 131 22.12 17.33 -11.47
CA PRO A 131 21.79 16.50 -12.63
C PRO A 131 21.41 15.04 -12.31
N LEU A 132 22.03 14.44 -11.28
CA LEU A 132 21.69 13.09 -10.83
C LEU A 132 20.27 13.01 -10.26
N GLY A 133 19.87 14.00 -9.45
CA GLY A 133 18.54 14.07 -8.86
C GLY A 133 17.47 14.29 -9.93
N ARG A 134 17.70 15.19 -10.89
CA ARG A 134 16.79 15.40 -12.04
C ARG A 134 16.58 14.13 -12.85
N ARG A 135 17.65 13.36 -13.08
CA ARG A 135 17.57 12.06 -13.76
C ARG A 135 16.76 11.03 -12.97
N MET A 136 16.86 11.04 -11.64
CA MET A 136 16.07 10.15 -10.77
C MET A 136 14.59 10.56 -10.71
N ALA A 137 14.29 11.87 -10.76
CA ALA A 137 12.93 12.39 -10.70
C ALA A 137 12.07 11.97 -11.90
N ARG A 138 12.68 11.76 -13.08
CA ARG A 138 11.98 11.33 -14.31
C ARG A 138 10.71 12.17 -14.60
N PRO A 139 10.83 13.51 -14.75
CA PRO A 139 9.67 14.40 -14.91
C PRO A 139 8.78 14.05 -16.11
N GLU A 140 9.39 13.54 -17.20
CA GLU A 140 8.68 13.07 -18.41
C GLU A 140 7.89 11.76 -18.23
N GLY A 141 7.93 11.16 -17.04
CA GLY A 141 7.26 9.91 -16.71
C GLY A 141 5.82 10.13 -16.22
N ASP A 142 5.53 9.60 -15.03
CA ASP A 142 4.17 9.67 -14.48
C ASP A 142 3.76 11.10 -14.09
N HIS A 143 4.71 11.94 -13.69
CA HIS A 143 4.45 13.35 -13.36
C HIS A 143 3.81 14.09 -14.56
N LYS A 144 4.48 14.07 -15.71
CA LYS A 144 3.96 14.67 -16.95
C LYS A 144 2.57 14.15 -17.34
N LYS A 145 2.35 12.83 -17.25
CA LYS A 145 1.04 12.23 -17.54
C LYS A 145 -0.07 12.74 -16.63
N VAL A 146 0.24 13.05 -15.37
CA VAL A 146 -0.74 13.59 -14.41
C VAL A 146 -1.00 15.07 -14.64
N THR A 147 0.04 15.87 -14.92
CA THR A 147 -0.11 17.32 -15.09
C THR A 147 -0.71 17.73 -16.43
N GLU A 148 -0.62 16.87 -17.45
CA GLU A 148 -1.19 17.11 -18.78
C GLU A 148 -2.60 16.52 -18.97
N HIS A 149 -3.12 15.77 -17.99
CA HIS A 149 -4.47 15.20 -18.01
C HIS A 149 -5.49 16.16 -17.39
#